data_AF-A0A2A4TQW0-F1
#
_entry.id   AF-A0A2A4TQW0-F1
#
_cell.length_a   1.000
_cell.length_b   1.000
_cell.length_c   1.000
_cell.angle_alpha   90.00
_cell.angle_beta   90.00
_cell.angle_gamma   90.00
#
_symmetry.space_group_name_H-M   'P 1'
#
loop_
_entity.id
_entity.type
_entity.pdbx_description
1 polymer ?
#
loop_
_entity_poly.entity_id
_entity_poly.type
_entity_poly.pdbx_seq_one_letter_code
_entity_poly.pdbx_strand_id
1 'polypeptide(L)'
;MIQASERLIESNDGYTFVFLMILFSFIVAKMIYGKQLIFTNSFLFTSAHILKDDKESALGLHVIMLFIGSLTFGLLLFLTLKLYAVFSIKNPEILFLYISSGVFLYLLISNLLGRLLGELLGVRELVRIYLVFKVSYLKTIVLFLLPLLLLVIYSPVYQIGLLKITVACTLVLFVLRMSLILRNNKNLILNELFYFILYLCTLEIAPLIIILRLTI
;
A
#
# COMPACT_ATOMS: atom_id res chain seq x y z
N MET A 1 5.99 -30.76 -16.56
CA MET A 1 5.90 -29.29 -16.75
C MET A 1 4.46 -28.79 -16.99
N ILE A 2 3.49 -29.63 -17.37
CA ILE A 2 2.11 -29.20 -17.68
C ILE A 2 1.23 -29.04 -16.42
N GLN A 3 1.52 -29.78 -15.34
CA GLN A 3 0.64 -29.87 -14.17
C GLN A 3 0.60 -28.61 -13.28
N ALA A 4 1.53 -27.66 -13.48
CA ALA A 4 1.53 -26.40 -12.74
C ALA A 4 0.58 -25.34 -13.33
N SER A 5 0.24 -25.42 -14.62
CA SER A 5 -0.70 -24.46 -15.23
C SER A 5 -2.15 -24.81 -14.89
N GLU A 6 -2.51 -26.08 -14.75
CA GLU A 6 -3.89 -26.50 -14.43
C GLU A 6 -4.34 -26.07 -13.02
N ARG A 7 -3.45 -26.03 -12.02
CA ARG A 7 -3.80 -25.63 -10.63
C ARG A 7 -4.11 -24.14 -10.44
N LEU A 8 -3.82 -23.29 -11.42
CA LEU A 8 -4.17 -21.86 -11.39
C LEU A 8 -5.44 -21.53 -12.17
N ILE A 9 -6.01 -22.49 -12.92
CA ILE A 9 -7.23 -22.35 -13.73
C ILE A 9 -8.49 -22.79 -12.95
N GLU A 10 -8.37 -23.15 -11.66
CA GLU A 10 -9.55 -23.28 -10.79
C GLU A 10 -10.21 -21.89 -10.61
N SER A 11 -11.44 -21.76 -11.13
CA SER A 11 -12.38 -20.63 -11.05
C SER A 11 -11.74 -19.25 -10.88
N ASN A 12 -11.55 -18.56 -12.01
CA ASN A 12 -11.03 -17.19 -12.04
C ASN A 12 -12.06 -16.14 -11.56
N ASP A 13 -13.25 -16.59 -11.13
CA ASP A 13 -14.39 -15.74 -10.80
C ASP A 13 -14.12 -14.95 -9.51
N GLY A 14 -13.49 -15.58 -8.51
CA GLY A 14 -13.13 -14.94 -7.24
C GLY A 14 -12.12 -13.81 -7.41
N TYR A 15 -11.12 -13.99 -8.27
CA TYR A 15 -10.12 -12.94 -8.57
C TYR A 15 -10.76 -11.76 -9.30
N THR A 16 -11.66 -12.05 -10.23
CA THR A 16 -12.42 -11.03 -10.97
C THR A 16 -13.28 -10.19 -10.02
N PHE A 17 -13.94 -10.83 -9.05
CA PHE A 17 -14.73 -10.14 -8.03
C PHE A 17 -13.88 -9.18 -7.18
N VAL A 18 -12.71 -9.61 -6.73
CA VAL A 18 -11.77 -8.76 -5.96
C VAL A 18 -11.31 -7.56 -6.80
N PHE A 19 -10.99 -7.79 -8.07
CA PHE A 19 -10.58 -6.70 -8.97
C PHE A 19 -11.69 -5.67 -9.16
N LEU A 20 -12.93 -6.14 -9.35
CA LEU A 20 -14.10 -5.29 -9.47
C LEU A 20 -14.35 -4.51 -8.18
N MET A 21 -14.15 -5.12 -7.02
CA MET A 21 -14.25 -4.46 -5.72
C MET A 21 -13.22 -3.32 -5.56
N ILE A 22 -11.98 -3.54 -6.01
CA ILE A 22 -10.91 -2.52 -5.99
C ILE A 22 -11.29 -1.35 -6.91
N LEU A 23 -11.76 -1.64 -8.12
CA LEU A 23 -12.15 -0.62 -9.11
C LEU A 23 -13.36 0.18 -8.63
N PHE A 24 -14.38 -0.50 -8.08
CA PHE A 24 -15.54 0.13 -7.48
C PHE A 24 -15.15 1.07 -6.33
N SER A 25 -14.25 0.62 -5.44
CA SER A 25 -13.73 1.45 -4.36
C SER A 25 -13.00 2.70 -4.88
N PHE A 26 -12.28 2.58 -6.00
CA PHE A 26 -11.61 3.72 -6.64
C PHE A 26 -12.61 4.71 -7.24
N ILE A 27 -13.71 4.23 -7.83
CA ILE A 27 -14.81 5.08 -8.32
C ILE A 27 -15.47 5.81 -7.16
N VAL A 28 -15.81 5.12 -6.08
CA VAL A 28 -16.39 5.72 -4.87
C VAL A 28 -15.46 6.79 -4.30
N ALA A 29 -14.16 6.50 -4.19
CA ALA A 29 -13.16 7.48 -3.75
C ALA A 29 -13.13 8.71 -4.67
N LYS A 30 -13.21 8.52 -5.99
CA LYS A 30 -13.26 9.61 -6.98
C LYS A 30 -14.57 10.41 -6.91
N MET A 31 -15.70 9.78 -6.63
CA MET A 31 -16.99 10.48 -6.51
C MET A 31 -17.04 11.35 -5.25
N ILE A 32 -16.57 10.83 -4.12
CA ILE A 32 -16.64 11.54 -2.83
C ILE A 32 -15.55 12.64 -2.75
N TYR A 33 -14.36 12.39 -3.30
CA TYR A 33 -13.19 13.24 -3.08
C TYR A 33 -12.47 13.66 -4.37
N GLY A 34 -13.16 13.66 -5.51
CA GLY A 34 -12.57 13.84 -6.84
C GLY A 34 -11.66 15.07 -6.98
N LYS A 35 -11.98 16.19 -6.31
CA LYS A 35 -11.15 17.40 -6.30
C LYS A 35 -9.80 17.19 -5.58
N GLN A 36 -9.80 16.49 -4.45
CA GLN A 36 -8.58 16.19 -3.68
C GLN A 36 -7.72 15.14 -4.39
N LEU A 37 -8.33 14.18 -5.09
CA LEU A 37 -7.66 13.10 -5.81
C LEU A 37 -6.80 13.57 -6.99
N ILE A 38 -7.30 14.56 -7.75
CA ILE A 38 -6.58 15.23 -8.85
C ILE A 38 -5.39 16.03 -8.29
N PHE A 39 -5.61 16.73 -7.18
CA PHE A 39 -4.57 17.50 -6.47
C PHE A 39 -3.48 16.58 -5.88
N THR A 40 -3.86 15.38 -5.43
CA THR A 40 -2.93 14.38 -4.93
C THR A 40 -2.06 13.79 -6.07
N ASN A 41 -2.51 13.88 -7.33
CA ASN A 41 -1.74 13.43 -8.51
C ASN A 41 -0.73 14.50 -8.97
N SER A 42 -1.04 15.78 -8.79
CA SER A 42 -0.08 16.88 -8.99
C SER A 42 0.89 17.08 -7.82
N PHE A 43 0.65 16.42 -6.68
CA PHE A 43 1.45 16.53 -5.44
C PHE A 43 2.87 15.95 -5.54
N LEU A 44 3.28 15.42 -6.69
CA LEU A 44 4.70 15.23 -7.00
C LEU A 44 5.49 16.56 -6.94
N PHE A 45 4.83 17.72 -7.05
CA PHE A 45 5.50 19.02 -7.26
C PHE A 45 5.03 20.22 -6.44
N THR A 46 4.10 20.13 -5.48
CA THR A 46 3.66 21.33 -4.74
C THR A 46 3.31 21.08 -3.28
N SER A 47 3.63 22.09 -2.47
CA SER A 47 3.74 22.11 -1.02
C SER A 47 2.46 21.79 -0.26
N ALA A 48 2.65 21.20 0.92
CA ALA A 48 1.63 20.73 1.85
C ALA A 48 0.71 21.79 2.48
N HIS A 49 0.73 23.03 1.98
CA HIS A 49 0.03 24.15 2.61
C HIS A 49 -1.47 24.23 2.32
N ILE A 50 -2.02 23.46 1.37
CA ILE A 50 -3.43 23.58 0.96
C ILE A 50 -4.38 22.64 1.74
N LEU A 51 -3.85 21.74 2.57
CA LEU A 51 -4.64 20.84 3.44
C LEU A 51 -5.10 21.52 4.76
N LYS A 52 -5.14 22.84 4.81
CA LYS A 52 -5.45 23.61 6.02
C LYS A 52 -6.95 23.71 6.31
N ASP A 53 -7.81 23.58 5.30
CA ASP A 53 -9.23 23.95 5.43
C ASP A 53 -10.22 22.81 5.69
N ASP A 54 -9.82 21.52 5.61
CA ASP A 54 -10.83 20.45 5.65
C ASP A 54 -10.32 19.16 6.33
N LYS A 55 -10.16 19.24 7.67
CA LYS A 55 -9.54 18.18 8.49
C LYS A 55 -10.32 16.87 8.51
N GLU A 56 -11.65 16.90 8.39
CA GLU A 56 -12.47 15.68 8.47
C GLU A 56 -12.56 14.93 7.13
N SER A 57 -12.66 15.65 6.01
CA SER A 57 -12.75 15.04 4.68
C SER A 57 -11.43 14.35 4.28
N ALA A 58 -10.28 14.91 4.69
CA ALA A 58 -8.96 14.34 4.42
C ALA A 58 -8.70 12.99 5.14
N LEU A 59 -9.30 12.79 6.32
CA LEU A 59 -9.15 11.54 7.07
C LEU A 59 -9.91 10.39 6.41
N GLY A 60 -11.13 10.64 5.93
CA GLY A 60 -11.94 9.65 5.21
C GLY A 60 -11.24 9.17 3.93
N LEU A 61 -10.73 10.09 3.11
CA LEU A 61 -9.96 9.74 1.91
C LEU A 61 -8.71 8.91 2.24
N HIS A 62 -8.00 9.27 3.30
CA HIS A 62 -6.82 8.50 3.73
C HIS A 62 -7.18 7.06 4.08
N VAL A 63 -8.26 6.83 4.84
CA VAL A 63 -8.68 5.48 5.23
C VAL A 63 -9.10 4.66 4.00
N ILE A 64 -9.87 5.25 3.08
CA ILE A 64 -10.29 4.59 1.84
C ILE A 64 -9.06 4.20 0.99
N MET A 65 -8.07 5.08 0.87
CA MET A 65 -6.83 4.77 0.13
C MET A 65 -6.02 3.64 0.77
N LEU A 66 -5.97 3.57 2.10
CA LEU A 66 -5.32 2.46 2.81
C LEU A 66 -6.06 1.14 2.56
N PHE A 67 -7.40 1.18 2.52
CA PHE A 67 -8.23 0.02 2.22
C PHE A 67 -8.02 -0.50 0.80
N ILE A 68 -8.00 0.39 -0.19
CA ILE A 68 -7.67 0.02 -1.58
C ILE A 68 -6.26 -0.58 -1.64
N GLY A 69 -5.29 0.05 -0.96
CA GLY A 69 -3.93 -0.46 -0.85
C GLY A 69 -3.87 -1.87 -0.28
N SER A 70 -4.55 -2.13 0.85
CA SER A 70 -4.54 -3.45 1.48
C SER A 70 -5.16 -4.55 0.62
N LEU A 71 -6.17 -4.22 -0.18
CA LEU A 71 -6.73 -5.18 -1.15
C LEU A 71 -5.70 -5.50 -2.24
N THR A 72 -5.04 -4.50 -2.81
CA THR A 72 -4.04 -4.74 -3.87
C THR A 72 -2.77 -5.45 -3.41
N PHE A 73 -2.18 -5.03 -2.29
CA PHE A 73 -1.01 -5.70 -1.72
C PHE A 73 -1.35 -7.07 -1.16
N GLY A 74 -2.54 -7.22 -0.57
CA GLY A 74 -3.05 -8.52 -0.13
C GLY A 74 -3.22 -9.49 -1.30
N LEU A 75 -3.71 -9.02 -2.45
CA LEU A 75 -3.85 -9.84 -3.65
C LEU A 75 -2.49 -10.26 -4.22
N LEU A 76 -1.52 -9.35 -4.24
CA LEU A 76 -0.14 -9.66 -4.64
C LEU A 76 0.49 -10.72 -3.71
N LEU A 77 0.35 -10.57 -2.39
CA LEU A 77 0.87 -11.52 -1.40
C LEU A 77 0.17 -12.89 -1.47
N PHE A 78 -1.15 -12.90 -1.67
CA PHE A 78 -1.87 -14.15 -1.84
C PHE A 78 -1.39 -14.92 -3.07
N LEU A 79 -1.16 -14.20 -4.19
CA LEU A 79 -0.70 -14.81 -5.43
C LEU A 79 0.74 -15.34 -5.32
N THR A 80 1.63 -14.64 -4.59
CA THR A 80 2.98 -15.14 -4.32
C THR A 80 2.93 -16.38 -3.43
N LEU A 81 2.14 -16.40 -2.36
CA LEU A 81 2.02 -17.55 -1.46
C LEU A 81 1.46 -18.80 -2.18
N LYS A 82 0.48 -18.62 -3.07
CA LYS A 82 -0.05 -19.70 -3.91
C LYS A 82 1.03 -20.28 -4.82
N LEU A 83 1.89 -19.44 -5.39
CA LEU A 83 2.96 -19.86 -6.31
C LEU A 83 4.07 -20.66 -5.62
N TYR A 84 4.46 -20.25 -4.41
CA TYR A 84 5.49 -20.93 -3.64
C TYR A 84 4.96 -22.14 -2.86
N ALA A 85 3.66 -22.45 -2.97
CA ALA A 85 2.98 -23.56 -2.29
C ALA A 85 3.28 -23.63 -0.77
N VAL A 86 3.46 -22.46 -0.13
CA VAL A 86 3.91 -22.37 1.27
C VAL A 86 2.85 -22.93 2.23
N PHE A 87 1.58 -22.86 1.86
CA PHE A 87 0.46 -23.37 2.66
C PHE A 87 -0.39 -24.34 1.85
N SER A 88 -0.90 -25.37 2.53
CA SER A 88 -1.94 -26.25 1.96
C SER A 88 -3.27 -25.48 1.97
N ILE A 89 -3.64 -24.91 0.83
CA ILE A 89 -4.79 -24.01 0.71
C ILE A 89 -6.07 -24.85 0.74
N LYS A 90 -6.70 -24.94 1.90
CA LYS A 90 -8.00 -25.62 2.05
C LYS A 90 -9.16 -24.74 1.61
N ASN A 91 -9.07 -23.42 1.84
CA ASN A 91 -10.04 -22.39 1.44
C ASN A 91 -9.32 -21.13 0.94
N PRO A 92 -9.23 -20.88 -0.38
CA PRO A 92 -8.46 -19.77 -0.94
C PRO A 92 -9.04 -18.39 -0.60
N GLU A 93 -10.37 -18.26 -0.60
CA GLU A 93 -11.07 -16.99 -0.37
C GLU A 93 -10.87 -16.47 1.06
N ILE A 94 -10.99 -17.36 2.04
CA ILE A 94 -10.78 -17.04 3.47
C ILE A 94 -9.32 -16.63 3.71
N LEU A 95 -8.37 -17.32 3.07
CA LEU A 95 -6.95 -16.99 3.20
C LEU A 95 -6.66 -15.59 2.63
N PHE A 96 -7.22 -15.25 1.46
CA PHE A 96 -7.11 -13.91 0.89
C PHE A 96 -7.66 -12.84 1.84
N LEU A 97 -8.85 -13.06 2.41
CA LEU A 97 -9.48 -12.11 3.33
C LEU A 97 -8.65 -11.92 4.60
N TYR A 98 -8.06 -13.00 5.13
CA TYR A 98 -7.17 -12.95 6.29
C TYR A 98 -5.89 -12.15 5.99
N ILE A 99 -5.23 -12.42 4.85
CA ILE A 99 -4.03 -11.70 4.42
C ILE A 99 -4.34 -10.21 4.21
N SER A 100 -5.41 -9.89 3.48
CA SER A 100 -5.76 -8.51 3.19
C SER A 100 -6.14 -7.74 4.47
N SER A 101 -6.87 -8.38 5.39
CA SER A 101 -7.19 -7.81 6.70
C SER A 101 -5.93 -7.56 7.54
N GLY A 102 -4.98 -8.50 7.55
CA GLY A 102 -3.69 -8.32 8.23
C GLY A 102 -2.89 -7.14 7.67
N VAL A 103 -2.83 -7.00 6.34
CA VAL A 103 -2.18 -5.86 5.68
C VAL A 103 -2.90 -4.55 6.03
N PHE A 104 -4.23 -4.55 6.02
CA PHE A 104 -5.02 -3.36 6.38
C PHE A 104 -4.76 -2.92 7.81
N LEU A 105 -4.78 -3.86 8.76
CA LEU A 105 -4.52 -3.60 10.18
C LEU A 105 -3.10 -3.07 10.38
N TYR A 106 -2.10 -3.67 9.73
CA TYR A 106 -0.73 -3.19 9.75
C TYR A 106 -0.61 -1.73 9.27
N LEU A 107 -1.24 -1.41 8.13
CA LEU A 107 -1.23 -0.05 7.57
C LEU A 107 -1.93 0.96 8.47
N LEU A 108 -3.05 0.58 9.10
CA LEU A 108 -3.78 1.40 10.07
C LEU A 108 -2.94 1.68 11.31
N ILE A 109 -2.41 0.63 11.95
CA ILE A 109 -1.59 0.74 13.16
C ILE A 109 -0.35 1.58 12.88
N SER A 110 0.35 1.34 11.77
CA SER A 110 1.51 2.13 11.35
C SER A 110 1.15 3.61 11.18
N ASN A 111 -0.02 3.94 10.65
CA ASN A 111 -0.44 5.34 10.50
C ASN A 111 -0.86 5.99 11.83
N LEU A 112 -1.52 5.25 12.73
CA LEU A 112 -1.91 5.74 14.05
C LEU A 112 -0.69 6.01 14.94
N LEU A 113 0.24 5.06 14.99
CA LEU A 113 1.53 5.23 15.67
C LEU A 113 2.29 6.45 15.13
N GLY A 114 2.19 6.70 13.82
CA GLY A 114 2.85 7.83 13.18
C GLY A 114 2.36 9.14 13.77
N ARG A 115 1.03 9.29 13.86
CA ARG A 115 0.41 10.47 14.47
C ARG A 115 0.80 10.63 15.93
N LEU A 116 0.74 9.57 16.72
CA LEU A 116 1.09 9.60 18.15
C LEU A 116 2.55 10.02 18.37
N LEU A 117 3.49 9.44 17.62
CA LEU A 117 4.91 9.81 17.70
C LEU A 117 5.12 11.27 17.29
N GLY A 118 4.44 11.76 16.26
CA GLY A 118 4.49 13.16 15.89
C GLY A 118 4.02 14.12 16.99
N GLU A 119 3.06 13.69 17.82
CA GLU A 119 2.61 14.46 18.97
C GLU A 119 3.61 14.42 20.13
N LEU A 120 4.18 13.24 20.41
CA LEU A 120 5.12 13.03 21.51
C LEU A 120 6.47 13.72 21.28
N LEU A 121 6.95 13.77 20.03
CA LEU A 121 8.23 14.38 19.67
C LEU A 121 8.12 15.87 19.34
N GLY A 122 6.91 16.47 19.41
CA GLY A 122 6.70 17.88 19.09
C GLY A 122 6.79 18.24 17.59
N VAL A 123 7.06 17.27 16.71
CA VAL A 123 7.23 17.44 15.25
C VAL A 123 5.96 17.16 14.45
N ARG A 124 4.79 17.58 14.98
CA ARG A 124 3.45 17.27 14.43
C ARG A 124 3.29 17.63 12.95
N GLU A 125 3.84 18.77 12.53
CA GLU A 125 3.69 19.28 11.17
C GLU A 125 4.51 18.46 10.17
N LEU A 126 5.75 18.12 10.50
CA LEU A 126 6.61 17.24 9.70
C LEU A 126 5.98 15.85 9.51
N VAL A 127 5.46 15.26 10.60
CA VAL A 127 4.79 13.96 10.55
C VAL A 127 3.51 14.01 9.73
N ARG A 128 2.72 15.08 9.85
CA ARG A 128 1.51 15.26 9.02
C ARG A 128 1.87 15.31 7.53
N ILE A 129 2.87 16.10 7.17
CA ILE A 129 3.36 16.21 5.79
C ILE A 129 3.81 14.83 5.27
N TYR A 130 4.61 14.12 6.08
CA TYR A 130 5.07 12.77 5.74
C TYR A 130 3.92 11.77 5.53
N LEU A 131 2.90 11.77 6.40
CA LEU A 131 1.76 10.85 6.29
C LEU A 131 0.94 11.10 5.02
N VAL A 132 0.76 12.37 4.62
CA VAL A 132 0.09 12.73 3.37
C VAL A 132 0.89 12.25 2.16
N PHE A 133 2.21 12.46 2.16
CA PHE A 133 3.08 11.91 1.11
C PHE A 133 3.01 10.38 1.07
N LYS A 134 3.06 9.71 2.23
CA LYS A 134 2.98 8.24 2.33
C LYS A 134 1.74 7.68 1.63
N VAL A 135 0.56 8.25 1.89
CA VAL A 135 -0.68 7.82 1.24
C VAL A 135 -0.72 8.19 -0.24
N SER A 136 -0.22 9.36 -0.61
CA SER A 136 -0.16 9.81 -2.01
C SER A 136 0.70 8.89 -2.88
N TYR A 137 1.89 8.50 -2.40
CA TYR A 137 2.75 7.54 -3.11
C TYR A 137 2.13 6.15 -3.14
N LEU A 138 1.47 5.72 -2.07
CA LEU A 138 0.76 4.44 -2.05
C LEU A 138 -0.27 4.38 -3.17
N LYS A 139 -1.08 5.44 -3.37
CA LYS A 139 -2.04 5.53 -4.49
C LYS A 139 -1.36 5.32 -5.84
N THR A 140 -0.23 5.98 -6.09
CA THR A 140 0.50 5.85 -7.37
C THR A 140 1.02 4.42 -7.57
N ILE A 141 1.56 3.80 -6.51
CA ILE A 141 2.04 2.41 -6.56
C ILE A 141 0.86 1.47 -6.87
N VAL A 142 -0.26 1.63 -6.16
CA VAL A 142 -1.48 0.84 -6.36
C VAL A 142 -1.99 0.95 -7.80
N LEU A 143 -2.04 2.18 -8.35
CA LEU A 143 -2.48 2.42 -9.71
C LEU A 143 -1.58 1.74 -10.75
N PHE A 144 -0.28 1.67 -10.49
CA PHE A 144 0.68 0.97 -11.35
C PHE A 144 0.63 -0.55 -11.18
N LEU A 145 0.40 -1.04 -9.95
CA LEU A 145 0.29 -2.47 -9.64
C LEU A 145 -0.98 -3.10 -10.24
N LEU A 146 -2.07 -2.35 -10.34
CA LEU A 146 -3.36 -2.85 -10.80
C LEU A 146 -3.31 -3.49 -12.21
N PRO A 147 -2.79 -2.83 -13.27
CA PRO A 147 -2.66 -3.44 -14.58
C PRO A 147 -1.65 -4.60 -14.62
N LEU A 148 -0.58 -4.53 -13.81
CA LEU A 148 0.39 -5.62 -13.69
C LEU A 148 -0.26 -6.89 -13.10
N LEU A 149 -1.06 -6.74 -12.04
CA LEU A 149 -1.78 -7.85 -11.43
C LEU A 149 -2.77 -8.50 -12.39
N LEU A 150 -3.48 -7.69 -13.18
CA LEU A 150 -4.39 -8.18 -14.20
C LEU A 150 -3.63 -9.00 -15.26
N LEU A 151 -2.47 -8.52 -15.69
CA LEU A 151 -1.61 -9.27 -16.62
C LEU A 151 -1.16 -10.62 -16.04
N VAL A 152 -0.81 -10.67 -14.74
CA VAL A 152 -0.38 -11.92 -14.09
C VAL A 152 -1.54 -12.93 -13.99
N ILE A 153 -2.74 -12.48 -13.61
CA ILE A 153 -3.91 -13.36 -13.41
C ILE A 153 -4.41 -13.93 -14.72
N TYR A 154 -4.49 -13.12 -15.80
CA TYR A 154 -5.08 -13.54 -17.07
C TYR A 154 -4.05 -14.00 -18.12
N SER A 155 -2.75 -13.97 -17.84
CA SER A 155 -1.75 -14.52 -18.77
C SER A 155 -1.69 -16.05 -18.67
N PRO A 156 -1.88 -16.81 -19.77
CA PRO A 156 -1.86 -18.27 -19.73
C PRO A 156 -0.44 -18.89 -19.79
N VAL A 157 0.59 -18.14 -20.22
CA VAL A 157 1.91 -18.71 -20.58
C VAL A 157 3.04 -18.30 -19.63
N TYR A 158 2.99 -17.10 -19.04
CA TYR A 158 4.13 -16.52 -18.30
C TYR A 158 3.83 -16.15 -16.85
N GLN A 159 2.85 -16.80 -16.21
CA GLN A 159 2.37 -16.43 -14.87
C GLN A 159 3.50 -16.28 -13.83
N ILE A 160 4.42 -17.24 -13.77
CA ILE A 160 5.53 -17.24 -12.80
C ILE A 160 6.53 -16.11 -13.10
N GLY A 161 6.87 -15.91 -14.37
CA GLY A 161 7.81 -14.87 -14.80
C GLY A 161 7.25 -13.46 -14.58
N LEU A 162 6.01 -13.24 -14.97
CA LEU A 162 5.30 -11.97 -14.79
C LEU A 162 5.09 -11.65 -13.30
N LEU A 163 4.82 -12.66 -12.47
CA LEU A 163 4.70 -12.45 -11.03
C LEU A 163 6.04 -12.02 -10.41
N LYS A 164 7.15 -12.66 -10.77
CA LYS A 164 8.49 -12.25 -10.33
C LYS A 164 8.82 -10.81 -10.75
N ILE A 165 8.51 -10.45 -12.00
CA ILE A 165 8.68 -9.09 -12.51
C ILE A 165 7.81 -8.10 -11.73
N THR A 166 6.56 -8.45 -11.44
CA THR A 166 5.64 -7.61 -10.68
C THR A 166 6.13 -7.37 -9.25
N VAL A 167 6.63 -8.41 -8.58
CA VAL A 167 7.24 -8.30 -7.24
C VAL A 167 8.49 -7.42 -7.29
N ALA A 168 9.38 -7.65 -8.26
CA ALA A 168 10.60 -6.85 -8.43
C ALA A 168 10.27 -5.37 -8.70
N CYS A 169 9.29 -5.11 -9.57
CA CYS A 169 8.82 -3.76 -9.85
C CYS A 169 8.24 -3.08 -8.60
N THR A 170 7.45 -3.82 -7.81
CA THR A 170 6.90 -3.33 -6.54
C THR A 170 8.01 -2.92 -5.56
N LEU A 171 9.08 -3.71 -5.45
CA LEU A 171 10.25 -3.38 -4.63
C LEU A 171 10.95 -2.10 -5.12
N VAL A 172 11.19 -1.98 -6.43
CA VAL A 172 11.80 -0.79 -7.02
C VAL A 172 10.94 0.45 -6.76
N LEU A 173 9.61 0.36 -6.91
CA LEU A 173 8.69 1.45 -6.61
C LEU A 173 8.73 1.86 -5.14
N PHE A 174 8.92 0.91 -4.22
CA PHE A 174 9.09 1.20 -2.79
C PHE A 174 10.38 1.97 -2.50
N VAL A 175 11.50 1.56 -3.12
CA VAL A 175 12.78 2.27 -3.00
C VAL A 175 12.70 3.67 -3.61
N LEU A 176 12.08 3.79 -4.79
CA LEU A 176 11.85 5.08 -5.44
C LEU A 176 10.99 6.00 -4.57
N ARG A 177 9.92 5.48 -3.96
CA ARG A 177 9.09 6.22 -2.99
C ARG A 177 9.94 6.79 -1.87
N MET A 178 10.81 5.99 -1.25
CA MET A 178 11.67 6.47 -0.15
C MET A 178 12.63 7.56 -0.61
N SER A 179 13.24 7.38 -1.78
CA SER A 179 14.13 8.37 -2.38
C SER A 179 13.40 9.68 -2.70
N LEU A 180 12.18 9.62 -3.25
CA LEU A 180 11.40 10.81 -3.58
C LEU A 180 10.95 11.58 -2.34
N ILE A 181 10.53 10.88 -1.27
CA ILE A 181 10.16 11.51 0.01
C ILE A 181 11.35 12.28 0.60
N LEU A 182 12.54 11.67 0.58
CA LEU A 182 13.77 12.31 1.04
C LEU A 182 14.14 13.52 0.17
N ARG A 183 13.99 13.41 -1.15
CA ARG A 183 14.41 14.44 -2.09
C ARG A 183 13.48 15.66 -2.12
N ASN A 184 12.16 15.46 -2.03
CA ASN A 184 11.19 16.55 -2.18
C ASN A 184 11.11 17.47 -0.95
N ASN A 185 11.57 17.00 0.21
CA ASN A 185 11.48 17.73 1.48
C ASN A 185 12.85 17.98 2.12
N LYS A 186 13.92 18.04 1.32
CA LYS A 186 15.30 18.21 1.83
C LYS A 186 15.44 19.36 2.84
N ASN A 187 14.86 20.53 2.58
CA ASN A 187 15.06 21.70 3.46
C ASN A 187 14.33 21.59 4.81
N LEU A 188 13.13 20.99 4.84
CA LEU A 188 12.37 20.76 6.08
C LEU A 188 12.92 19.57 6.88
N ILE A 189 13.37 18.53 6.17
CA ILE A 189 13.92 17.31 6.78
C ILE A 189 15.35 17.56 7.29
N LEU A 190 16.19 18.34 6.59
CA LEU A 190 17.58 18.63 6.98
C LEU A 190 17.72 19.25 8.37
N ASN A 191 16.77 20.08 8.77
CA ASN A 191 16.79 20.76 10.07
C ASN A 191 16.47 19.82 11.25
N GLU A 192 15.73 18.73 10.99
CA GLU A 192 15.26 17.76 12.00
C GLU A 192 15.57 16.30 11.58
N LEU A 193 16.68 16.09 10.86
CA LEU A 193 17.03 14.79 10.24
C LEU A 193 17.05 13.64 11.24
N PHE A 194 17.57 13.92 12.43
CA PHE A 194 17.72 12.91 13.47
C PHE A 194 16.35 12.41 13.95
N TYR A 195 15.40 13.33 14.18
CA TYR A 195 14.03 12.98 14.54
C TYR A 195 13.28 12.30 13.40
N PHE A 196 13.56 12.67 12.15
CA PHE A 196 13.01 11.99 10.98
C PHE A 196 13.50 10.54 10.85
N ILE A 197 14.81 10.30 11.02
CA ILE A 197 15.41 8.96 10.98
C ILE A 197 14.89 8.11 12.15
N LEU A 198 14.83 8.68 13.35
CA LEU A 198 14.26 8.02 14.52
C LEU A 198 12.79 7.66 14.29
N TYR A 199 12.00 8.56 13.69
CA TYR A 199 10.62 8.30 13.31
C TYR A 199 10.48 7.17 12.29
N LEU A 200 11.30 7.17 11.22
CA LEU A 200 11.25 6.15 10.17
C LEU A 200 11.62 4.77 10.72
N CYS A 201 12.67 4.71 11.55
CA CYS A 201 13.11 3.51 12.23
C CYS A 201 12.04 2.98 13.22
N THR A 202 11.46 3.86 14.04
CA THR A 202 10.45 3.47 15.04
C THR A 202 9.12 3.07 14.38
N LEU A 203 8.73 3.68 13.27
CA LEU A 203 7.41 3.45 12.68
C LEU A 203 7.33 2.31 11.69
N GLU A 204 8.40 2.08 10.91
CA GLU A 204 8.39 1.07 9.86
C GLU A 204 8.98 -0.25 10.36
N ILE A 205 9.97 -0.17 11.25
CA ILE A 205 10.66 -1.36 11.77
C ILE A 205 9.99 -1.87 13.05
N ALA A 206 9.52 -1.01 13.95
CA ALA A 206 8.94 -1.49 15.22
C ALA A 206 7.64 -2.30 15.06
N PRO A 207 6.67 -1.96 14.20
CA PRO A 207 5.49 -2.80 14.00
C PRO A 207 5.84 -4.17 13.40
N LEU A 208 6.85 -4.23 12.53
CA LEU A 208 7.36 -5.50 12.00
C LEU A 208 8.01 -6.34 13.10
N ILE A 209 8.81 -5.74 13.99
CA ILE A 209 9.40 -6.42 15.15
C ILE A 209 8.31 -6.94 16.10
N ILE A 210 7.26 -6.16 16.36
CA ILE A 210 6.15 -6.56 17.22
C ILE A 210 5.43 -7.77 16.63
N ILE A 211 5.11 -7.76 15.32
CA ILE A 211 4.46 -8.90 14.65
C ILE A 211 5.36 -10.14 14.67
N LEU A 212 6.66 -9.98 14.39
CA LEU A 212 7.63 -11.09 14.43
C LEU A 212 7.69 -11.72 15.82
N ARG A 213 7.71 -10.91 16.88
CA ARG A 213 7.74 -11.38 18.27
C ARG A 213 6.43 -12.03 18.71
N LEU A 214 5.30 -11.67 18.10
CA LEU A 214 4.00 -12.33 18.33
C LEU A 214 3.86 -13.67 17.58
N THR A 215 4.66 -13.88 16.55
CA THR A 215 4.60 -15.08 15.69
C THR A 215 5.61 -16.15 16.09
N ILE A 216 6.71 -15.76 16.77
CA ILE A 216 7.72 -16.63 17.40
C ILE A 216 7.32 -16.96 18.84
#